data_AF-A0A9D8J7R6-F1
#
_entry.id   AF-A0A9D8J7R6-F1
#
_cell.length_a   1.000
_cell.length_b   1.000
_cell.length_c   1.000
_cell.angle_alpha   90.00
_cell.angle_beta   90.00
_cell.angle_gamma   90.00
#
_symmetry.space_group_name_H-M   'P 1'
#
loop_
_entity.id
_entity.type
_entity.pdbx_description
1 polymer ?
#
loop_
_entity_poly.entity_id
_entity_poly.type
_entity_poly.pdbx_seq_one_letter_code
_entity_poly.pdbx_strand_id
1 'polypeptide(L)'
;MKAALVTLARALSLPLESRRIDRDALISGGILSGVGKIYLLAEAAAHEDVPNDFAAVEHLLQTWHVNLTGVMLKNWEFPESVVRAATTYETAKNPLSNDPVADLICFARVFVDSKGDTATVNSKLPLVAPSMRLGLATVNPEEILSSAA
;
A
#
# COMPACT_ATOMS: atom_id res chain seq x y z
N MET A 1 7.53 -7.79 5.34
CA MET A 1 6.22 -7.09 5.34
C MET A 1 5.80 -6.59 3.94
N LYS A 2 6.67 -5.93 3.15
CA LYS A 2 6.33 -5.49 1.77
C LYS A 2 6.11 -6.63 0.78
N ALA A 3 6.86 -7.73 0.88
CA ALA A 3 6.61 -8.94 0.09
C ALA A 3 5.18 -9.48 0.33
N ALA A 4 4.76 -9.57 1.59
CA ALA A 4 3.39 -9.99 1.95
C ALA A 4 2.32 -9.03 1.38
N LEU A 5 2.57 -7.72 1.41
CA LEU A 5 1.66 -6.73 0.80
C LEU A 5 1.41 -7.01 -0.68
N VAL A 6 2.48 -7.28 -1.44
CA VAL A 6 2.40 -7.52 -2.88
C VAL A 6 1.75 -8.86 -3.19
N THR A 7 2.09 -9.91 -2.44
CA THR A 7 1.47 -11.23 -2.62
C THR A 7 -0.03 -11.19 -2.33
N LEU A 8 -0.43 -10.49 -1.26
CA LEU A 8 -1.84 -10.26 -0.94
C LEU A 8 -2.55 -9.43 -2.00
N ALA A 9 -1.95 -8.32 -2.44
CA ALA A 9 -2.52 -7.48 -3.49
C ALA A 9 -2.71 -8.25 -4.81
N ARG A 10 -1.77 -9.15 -5.13
CA ARG A 10 -1.86 -10.05 -6.28
C ARG A 10 -2.98 -11.08 -6.09
N ALA A 11 -3.06 -11.76 -4.95
CA ALA A 11 -4.12 -12.73 -4.67
C ALA A 11 -5.51 -12.08 -4.78
N LEU A 12 -5.65 -10.87 -4.24
CA LEU A 12 -6.86 -10.05 -4.33
C LEU A 12 -7.22 -9.60 -5.76
N SER A 13 -6.27 -9.60 -6.67
CA SER A 13 -6.51 -9.27 -8.08
C SER A 13 -7.03 -10.47 -8.89
N LEU A 14 -6.87 -11.71 -8.42
CA LEU A 14 -7.28 -12.93 -9.13
C LEU A 14 -8.79 -13.00 -9.38
N PRO A 15 -9.69 -12.67 -8.42
CA PRO A 15 -11.12 -12.65 -8.69
C PRO A 15 -11.55 -11.52 -9.64
N LEU A 16 -10.64 -10.59 -9.92
CA LEU A 16 -10.90 -9.38 -10.71
C LEU A 16 -10.33 -9.50 -12.13
N GLU A 17 -10.06 -10.69 -12.64
CA GLU A 17 -9.44 -10.88 -13.97
C GLU A 17 -10.21 -10.24 -15.14
N SER A 18 -11.51 -9.97 -14.98
CA SER A 18 -12.30 -9.21 -15.94
C SER A 18 -11.94 -7.72 -15.99
N ARG A 19 -11.31 -7.18 -14.94
CA ARG A 19 -10.79 -5.81 -14.88
C ARG A 19 -9.36 -5.80 -15.42
N ARG A 20 -9.07 -4.91 -16.37
CA ARG A 20 -7.70 -4.68 -16.87
C ARG A 20 -6.86 -4.00 -15.79
N ILE A 21 -6.34 -4.78 -14.86
CA ILE A 21 -5.45 -4.32 -13.79
C ILE A 21 -4.01 -4.38 -14.30
N ASP A 22 -3.31 -3.25 -14.25
CA ASP A 22 -1.88 -3.18 -14.53
C ASP A 22 -1.11 -3.89 -13.39
N ARG A 23 -0.80 -5.17 -13.60
CA ARG A 23 -0.12 -6.03 -12.61
C ARG A 23 1.31 -5.57 -12.35
N ASP A 24 1.99 -5.02 -13.34
CA ASP A 24 3.37 -4.55 -13.20
C ASP A 24 3.41 -3.28 -12.34
N ALA A 25 2.46 -2.36 -12.54
CA ALA A 25 2.26 -1.21 -11.66
C ALA A 25 1.87 -1.63 -10.24
N LEU A 26 1.00 -2.64 -10.09
CA LEU A 26 0.60 -3.15 -8.78
C LEU A 26 1.79 -3.70 -7.99
N ILE A 27 2.59 -4.56 -8.62
CA ILE A 27 3.74 -5.20 -7.99
C ILE A 27 4.82 -4.16 -7.69
N SER A 28 5.24 -3.41 -8.71
CA SER A 28 6.31 -2.43 -8.57
C SER A 28 5.93 -1.32 -7.60
N GLY A 29 4.71 -0.77 -7.73
CA GLY A 29 4.20 0.25 -6.83
C GLY A 29 4.06 -0.24 -5.40
N GLY A 30 3.58 -1.48 -5.20
CA GLY A 30 3.50 -2.11 -3.89
C GLY A 30 4.85 -2.24 -3.20
N ILE A 31 5.89 -2.68 -3.92
CA ILE A 31 7.27 -2.78 -3.41
C ILE A 31 7.84 -1.39 -3.11
N LEU A 32 7.75 -0.49 -4.09
CA LEU A 32 8.42 0.81 -4.08
C LEU A 32 7.74 1.86 -3.20
N SER A 33 6.49 1.65 -2.80
CA SER A 33 5.75 2.50 -1.84
C SER A 33 6.46 2.69 -0.49
N GLY A 34 7.50 1.92 -0.17
CA GLY A 34 8.29 2.08 1.05
C GLY A 34 9.52 2.97 0.93
N VAL A 35 9.93 3.33 -0.28
CA VAL A 35 11.27 3.90 -0.53
C VAL A 35 11.47 5.25 0.13
N GLY A 36 10.45 6.11 0.16
CA GLY A 36 10.53 7.39 0.86
C GLY A 36 10.71 7.25 2.37
N LYS A 37 10.15 6.19 3.00
CA LYS A 37 10.37 5.93 4.42
C LYS A 37 11.81 5.48 4.69
N ILE A 38 12.35 4.64 3.81
CA ILE A 38 13.73 4.14 3.92
C ILE A 38 14.71 5.31 3.84
N TYR A 39 14.51 6.22 2.87
CA TYR A 39 15.35 7.40 2.75
C TYR A 39 15.26 8.30 3.99
N LEU A 40 14.06 8.63 4.46
CA LEU A 40 13.90 9.49 5.64
C LEU A 40 14.57 8.90 6.89
N LEU A 41 14.49 7.57 7.06
CA LEU A 41 15.18 6.87 8.13
C LEU A 41 16.70 6.90 7.96
N ALA A 42 17.20 6.75 6.74
CA ALA A 42 18.64 6.81 6.45
C ALA A 42 19.20 8.22 6.74
N GLU A 43 18.49 9.27 6.31
CA GLU A 43 18.86 10.66 6.62
C GLU A 43 18.80 10.93 8.13
N ALA A 44 17.73 10.51 8.81
CA ALA A 44 17.62 10.67 10.26
C ALA A 44 18.77 9.96 11.02
N ALA A 45 19.17 8.77 10.56
CA ALA A 45 20.29 8.04 11.16
C ALA A 45 21.65 8.69 10.91
N ALA A 46 21.78 9.52 9.87
CA ALA A 46 23.01 10.24 9.54
C ALA A 46 23.20 11.53 10.37
N HIS A 47 22.19 11.96 11.12
CA HIS A 47 22.23 13.17 11.96
C HIS A 47 22.09 12.81 13.43
N GLU A 48 23.16 12.93 14.24
CA GLU A 48 23.20 12.48 15.63
C GLU A 48 22.12 13.09 16.55
N ASP A 49 21.60 14.28 16.23
CA ASP A 49 20.60 14.98 17.03
C ASP A 49 19.15 14.51 16.78
N VAL A 50 18.88 13.89 15.62
CA VAL A 50 17.53 13.52 15.16
C VAL A 50 16.98 12.23 15.79
N PRO A 51 17.76 11.17 16.04
CA PRO A 51 17.30 9.94 16.67
C PRO A 51 16.71 10.12 18.08
N ASN A 52 17.06 11.21 18.76
CA ASN A 52 16.59 11.50 20.12
C ASN A 52 15.15 12.02 20.17
N ASP A 53 14.57 12.43 19.04
CA ASP A 53 13.16 12.84 18.93
C ASP A 53 12.38 11.88 18.03
N PHE A 54 12.01 10.73 18.60
CA PHE A 54 11.25 9.70 17.90
C PHE A 54 9.90 10.21 17.38
N ALA A 55 9.25 11.13 18.10
CA ALA A 55 7.96 11.69 17.71
C ALA A 55 8.09 12.58 16.46
N ALA A 56 9.15 13.39 16.37
CA ALA A 56 9.43 14.19 15.18
C ALA A 56 9.75 13.30 13.97
N VAL A 57 10.54 12.24 14.14
CA VAL A 57 10.85 11.28 13.07
C VAL A 57 9.59 10.56 12.59
N GLU A 58 8.73 10.11 13.51
CA GLU A 58 7.47 9.48 13.14
C GLU A 58 6.55 10.45 12.38
N HIS A 59 6.47 11.71 12.82
CA HIS A 59 5.69 12.73 12.14
C HIS A 59 6.16 12.94 10.69
N LEU A 60 7.47 13.08 10.46
CA LEU A 60 8.06 13.20 9.13
C LEU A 60 7.77 11.95 8.27
N LEU A 61 7.91 10.76 8.85
CA LEU A 61 7.61 9.51 8.16
C LEU A 61 6.14 9.39 7.78
N GLN A 62 5.20 9.98 8.50
CA GLN A 62 3.79 9.98 8.13
C GLN A 62 3.47 11.04 7.06
N THR A 63 4.10 12.20 7.14
CA THR A 63 3.72 13.36 6.32
C THR A 63 4.50 13.49 5.01
N TRP A 64 5.77 13.09 4.95
CA TRP A 64 6.64 13.37 3.79
C TRP A 64 6.91 12.15 2.90
N HIS A 65 6.82 10.93 3.45
CA HIS A 65 7.28 9.73 2.76
C HIS A 65 6.63 9.48 1.40
N VAL A 66 5.34 9.83 1.23
CA VAL A 66 4.59 9.63 -0.02
C VAL A 66 5.10 10.56 -1.10
N ASN A 67 5.23 11.85 -0.79
CA ASN A 67 5.73 12.84 -1.73
C ASN A 67 7.15 12.49 -2.17
N LEU A 68 8.01 12.16 -1.20
CA LEU A 68 9.38 11.76 -1.47
C LEU A 68 9.47 10.50 -2.33
N THR A 69 8.64 9.49 -2.06
CA THR A 69 8.51 8.30 -2.92
C THR A 69 8.17 8.71 -4.35
N GLY A 70 7.20 9.60 -4.54
CA GLY A 70 6.81 10.09 -5.86
C GLY A 70 7.96 10.79 -6.60
N VAL A 71 8.69 11.69 -5.92
CA VAL A 71 9.83 12.40 -6.49
C VAL A 71 10.96 11.44 -6.88
N MET A 72 11.32 10.50 -6.00
CA MET A 72 12.36 9.51 -6.27
C MET A 72 12.02 8.66 -7.49
N LEU A 73 10.81 8.11 -7.54
CA LEU A 73 10.40 7.23 -8.63
C LEU A 73 10.34 7.96 -9.97
N LYS A 74 9.92 9.23 -9.98
CA LYS A 74 9.99 10.07 -11.19
C LYS A 74 11.43 10.32 -11.62
N ASN A 75 12.33 10.63 -10.68
CA ASN A 75 13.75 10.83 -10.97
C ASN A 75 14.45 9.56 -11.46
N TRP A 76 13.99 8.39 -11.03
CA TRP A 76 14.45 7.08 -11.52
C TRP A 76 13.75 6.65 -12.81
N GLU A 77 12.97 7.54 -13.42
CA GLU A 77 12.28 7.32 -14.71
C GLU A 77 11.29 6.14 -14.70
N PHE A 78 10.70 5.82 -13.54
CA PHE A 78 9.62 4.83 -13.49
C PHE A 78 8.37 5.34 -14.22
N PRO A 79 7.60 4.44 -14.87
CA PRO A 79 6.34 4.79 -15.52
C PRO A 79 5.37 5.46 -14.54
N GLU A 80 4.55 6.39 -15.06
CA GLU A 80 3.57 7.11 -14.25
C GLU A 80 2.57 6.17 -13.55
N SER A 81 2.26 5.02 -14.15
CA SER A 81 1.42 4.00 -13.50
C SER A 81 2.06 3.43 -12.23
N VAL A 82 3.37 3.20 -12.22
CA VAL A 82 4.13 2.73 -11.05
C VAL A 82 4.22 3.83 -9.99
N VAL A 83 4.54 5.06 -10.41
CA VAL A 83 4.60 6.22 -9.50
C VAL A 83 3.25 6.38 -8.80
N ARG A 84 2.15 6.38 -9.57
CA ARG A 84 0.79 6.49 -9.04
C ARG A 84 0.45 5.33 -8.11
N ALA A 85 0.73 4.09 -8.48
CA ALA A 85 0.50 2.94 -7.61
C ALA A 85 1.27 3.05 -6.28
N ALA A 86 2.51 3.56 -6.31
CA ALA A 86 3.35 3.73 -5.13
C ALA A 86 2.92 4.89 -4.22
N THR A 87 2.17 5.89 -4.70
CA THR A 87 1.85 7.11 -3.93
C THR A 87 0.38 7.27 -3.58
N THR A 88 -0.53 6.67 -4.34
CA THR A 88 -1.97 6.99 -4.29
C THR A 88 -2.75 6.04 -3.38
N TYR A 89 -2.10 5.00 -2.84
CA TYR A 89 -2.74 4.05 -1.95
C TYR A 89 -3.19 4.68 -0.60
N GLU A 90 -2.53 5.76 -0.14
CA GLU A 90 -2.94 6.52 1.06
C GLU A 90 -4.23 7.32 0.79
N THR A 91 -4.40 7.82 -0.45
CA THR A 91 -5.58 8.58 -0.88
C THR A 91 -6.73 7.68 -1.32
N ALA A 92 -6.53 6.36 -1.41
CA ALA A 92 -7.59 5.38 -1.69
C ALA A 92 -8.71 5.37 -0.63
N LYS A 93 -8.49 6.00 0.55
CA LYS A 93 -9.54 6.34 1.52
C LYS A 93 -10.59 7.32 0.96
N ASN A 94 -10.26 8.07 -0.09
CA ASN A 94 -11.20 8.95 -0.78
C ASN A 94 -12.31 8.10 -1.44
N PRO A 95 -13.59 8.32 -1.11
CA PRO A 95 -14.71 7.60 -1.72
C PRO A 95 -14.75 7.72 -3.25
N LEU A 96 -14.26 8.83 -3.80
CA LEU A 96 -14.30 9.16 -5.24
C LEU A 96 -13.09 8.62 -6.03
N SER A 97 -12.17 7.89 -5.39
CA SER A 97 -11.06 7.24 -6.12
C SER A 97 -11.59 6.24 -7.15
N ASN A 98 -10.95 6.19 -8.32
CA ASN A 98 -11.25 5.22 -9.39
C ASN A 98 -9.97 4.54 -9.90
N ASP A 99 -9.00 4.30 -9.01
CA ASP A 99 -7.76 3.58 -9.34
C ASP A 99 -7.79 2.18 -8.69
N PRO A 100 -8.11 1.12 -9.47
CA PRO A 100 -8.16 -0.25 -8.96
C PRO A 100 -6.83 -0.75 -8.41
N VAL A 101 -5.70 -0.26 -8.92
CA VAL A 101 -4.36 -0.65 -8.44
C VAL A 101 -4.11 -0.05 -7.07
N ALA A 102 -4.41 1.24 -6.90
CA ALA A 102 -4.31 1.90 -5.59
C ALA A 102 -5.27 1.27 -4.57
N ASP A 103 -6.48 0.92 -5.00
CA ASP A 103 -7.48 0.24 -4.17
C ASP A 103 -6.99 -1.13 -3.71
N LEU A 104 -6.38 -1.93 -4.59
CA LEU A 104 -5.81 -3.23 -4.22
C LEU A 104 -4.65 -3.12 -3.24
N ILE A 105 -3.75 -2.14 -3.43
CA ILE A 105 -2.63 -1.92 -2.51
C ILE A 105 -3.15 -1.46 -1.14
N CYS A 106 -4.12 -0.56 -1.12
CA CYS A 106 -4.78 -0.11 0.11
C CYS A 106 -5.47 -1.28 0.83
N PHE A 107 -6.18 -2.10 0.07
CA PHE A 107 -6.92 -3.25 0.59
C PHE A 107 -5.98 -4.32 1.17
N ALA A 108 -4.93 -4.69 0.44
CA ALA A 108 -3.90 -5.62 0.92
C ALA A 108 -3.21 -5.13 2.20
N ARG A 109 -3.09 -3.80 2.36
CA ARG A 109 -2.49 -3.22 3.56
C ARG A 109 -3.33 -3.42 4.82
N VAL A 110 -4.66 -3.47 4.71
CA VAL A 110 -5.53 -3.81 5.84
C VAL A 110 -5.20 -5.19 6.40
N PHE A 111 -4.88 -6.18 5.54
CA PHE A 111 -4.47 -7.52 5.97
C PHE A 111 -3.10 -7.50 6.66
N VAL A 112 -2.14 -6.78 6.08
CA VAL A 112 -0.79 -6.63 6.64
C VAL A 112 -0.82 -5.93 8.00
N ASP A 113 -1.56 -4.83 8.12
CA ASP A 113 -1.68 -4.05 9.35
C ASP A 113 -2.45 -4.82 10.45
N SER A 114 -3.36 -5.71 10.05
CA SER A 114 -4.07 -6.62 10.96
C SER A 114 -3.25 -7.87 11.30
N LYS A 115 -2.01 -7.99 10.80
CA LYS A 115 -1.10 -9.13 11.05
C LYS A 115 -1.72 -10.50 10.72
N GLY A 116 -2.64 -10.54 9.75
CA GLY A 116 -3.34 -11.77 9.37
C GLY A 116 -4.46 -12.21 10.32
N ASP A 117 -4.83 -11.39 11.32
CA ASP A 117 -6.01 -11.64 12.14
C ASP A 117 -7.30 -11.42 11.32
N THR A 118 -7.97 -12.52 11.01
CA THR A 118 -9.16 -12.54 10.15
C THR A 118 -10.36 -11.86 10.80
N ALA A 119 -10.44 -11.83 12.13
CA ALA A 119 -11.51 -11.13 12.85
C ALA A 119 -11.36 -9.60 12.72
N THR A 120 -10.13 -9.10 12.93
CA THR A 120 -9.82 -7.68 12.72
C THR A 120 -9.99 -7.27 11.25
N VAL A 121 -9.60 -8.13 10.31
CA VAL A 121 -9.84 -7.87 8.88
C VAL A 121 -11.34 -7.76 8.62
N ASN A 122 -12.15 -8.76 8.97
CA ASN A 122 -13.60 -8.78 8.74
C ASN A 122 -14.34 -7.57 9.32
N SER A 123 -13.92 -7.06 10.47
CA SER A 123 -14.52 -5.84 11.04
C SER A 123 -14.16 -4.56 10.28
N LYS A 124 -12.97 -4.50 9.66
CA LYS A 124 -12.48 -3.35 8.91
C LYS A 124 -12.88 -3.37 7.43
N LEU A 125 -13.06 -4.54 6.84
CA LEU A 125 -13.37 -4.72 5.42
C LEU A 125 -14.58 -3.88 4.95
N PRO A 126 -15.73 -3.83 5.65
CA PRO A 126 -16.88 -3.05 5.21
C PRO A 126 -16.68 -1.53 5.33
N LEU A 127 -15.69 -1.09 6.11
CA LEU A 127 -15.46 0.32 6.44
C LEU A 127 -14.48 1.02 5.49
N VAL A 128 -13.82 0.26 4.60
CA VAL A 128 -12.85 0.81 3.65
C VAL A 128 -13.48 0.94 2.27
N ALA A 129 -13.56 2.16 1.74
CA ALA A 129 -14.13 2.43 0.41
C ALA A 129 -13.57 1.56 -0.73
N PRO A 130 -12.26 1.18 -0.75
CA PRO A 130 -11.73 0.23 -1.73
C PRO A 130 -12.44 -1.12 -1.78
N SER A 131 -12.91 -1.67 -0.65
CA SER A 131 -13.56 -2.99 -0.63
C SER A 131 -14.87 -2.99 -1.40
N MET A 132 -15.65 -1.92 -1.27
CA MET A 132 -16.90 -1.74 -1.98
C MET A 132 -16.67 -1.55 -3.48
N ARG A 133 -15.69 -0.70 -3.86
CA ARG A 133 -15.36 -0.45 -5.27
C ARG A 133 -14.83 -1.67 -6.01
N LEU A 134 -14.04 -2.48 -5.31
CA LEU A 134 -13.53 -3.74 -5.86
C LEU A 134 -14.57 -4.86 -5.84
N GLY A 135 -15.70 -4.69 -5.14
CA GLY A 135 -16.70 -5.75 -4.95
C GLY A 135 -16.21 -6.86 -4.02
N LEU A 136 -15.23 -6.55 -3.16
CA LEU A 136 -14.56 -7.50 -2.26
C LEU A 136 -15.01 -7.36 -0.79
N ALA A 137 -16.11 -6.63 -0.54
CA ALA A 137 -16.60 -6.35 0.81
C ALA A 137 -16.99 -7.61 1.62
N THR A 138 -17.30 -8.72 0.94
CA THR A 138 -17.73 -10.00 1.55
C THR A 138 -16.73 -11.14 1.31
N VAL A 139 -15.51 -10.81 0.87
CA VAL A 139 -14.49 -11.84 0.58
C VAL A 139 -14.06 -12.51 1.88
N ASN A 140 -13.92 -13.83 1.84
CA ASN A 140 -13.40 -14.58 2.97
C ASN A 140 -11.90 -14.30 3.15
N PRO A 141 -11.47 -13.69 4.28
CA PRO A 141 -10.07 -13.38 4.49
C PRO A 141 -9.16 -14.62 4.54
N GLU A 142 -9.67 -15.78 4.99
CA GLU A 142 -8.90 -17.01 5.09
C GLU A 142 -8.49 -17.57 3.72
N GLU A 143 -9.39 -17.45 2.73
CA GLU A 143 -9.14 -17.88 1.35
C GLU A 143 -8.10 -16.99 0.65
N ILE A 144 -8.12 -15.69 0.95
CA ILE A 144 -7.13 -14.74 0.43
C ILE A 144 -5.76 -14.96 1.09
N LEU A 145 -5.72 -15.24 2.39
CA LEU A 145 -4.48 -15.53 3.10
C LEU A 145 -3.86 -16.86 2.62
N SER A 146 -4.67 -17.89 2.36
CA SER A 146 -4.18 -19.18 1.86
C SER A 146 -3.70 -19.14 0.41
N SER A 147 -4.33 -18.32 -0.44
CA SER A 147 -3.87 -18.08 -1.82
C SER A 147 -2.65 -17.16 -1.92
N ALA A 148 -2.31 -16.46 -0.82
CA ALA A 148 -1.13 -15.61 -0.72
C ALA A 148 0.07 -16.27 -0.01
N ALA A 149 -0.07 -17.51 0.45
CA ALA A 149 0.99 -18.33 1.06
C ALA A 149 1.80 -19.08 -0.01
#